data_AF-A0A3C0IU33-F1
#
_entry.id   AF-A0A3C0IU33-F1
#
_cell.length_a   1.000
_cell.length_b   1.000
_cell.length_c   1.000
_cell.angle_alpha   90.00
_cell.angle_beta   90.00
_cell.angle_gamma   90.00
#
_symmetry.space_group_name_H-M   'P 1'
#
loop_
_entity.id
_entity.type
_entity.pdbx_description
1 polymer ?
#
loop_
_entity_poly.entity_id
_entity_poly.type
_entity_poly.pdbx_seq_one_letter_code
_entity_poly.pdbx_strand_id
1 'polypeptide(L)'
;PAGVVVKATEHHGGEPYMTPIDSIEYQAAAKAIATTFGKEPIPVRGGGSIPICALFEKELGIKIVFMGFGLDSDNLHSPNEKYDVFNFYKGIATIPYFHQFYADMKQ
;
A
#
# COMPACT_ATOMS: atom_id res chain seq x y z
N PRO A 1 -42.58 -29.84 4.25
CA PRO A 1 -42.13 -29.14 5.48
C PRO A 1 -42.24 -27.62 5.28
N ALA A 2 -42.53 -26.85 6.33
CA ALA A 2 -42.46 -25.39 6.23
C ALA A 2 -41.02 -24.96 5.92
N GLY A 3 -40.85 -24.02 4.99
CA GLY A 3 -39.55 -23.50 4.56
C GLY A 3 -39.00 -22.39 5.46
N VAL A 4 -37.79 -21.92 5.15
CA VAL A 4 -37.13 -20.78 5.82
C VAL A 4 -37.07 -19.59 4.86
N VAL A 5 -37.28 -18.38 5.41
CA VAL A 5 -37.04 -17.11 4.72
C VAL A 5 -35.70 -16.54 5.16
N VAL A 6 -34.83 -16.21 4.21
CA VAL A 6 -33.52 -15.59 4.46
C VAL A 6 -33.51 -14.16 3.94
N LYS A 7 -32.93 -13.25 4.72
CA LYS A 7 -32.61 -11.88 4.30
C LYS A 7 -31.10 -11.69 4.33
N ALA A 8 -30.53 -11.21 3.22
CA ALA A 8 -29.14 -10.80 3.13
C ALA A 8 -29.07 -9.29 2.86
N THR A 9 -28.10 -8.62 3.47
CA THR A 9 -27.78 -7.21 3.24
C THR A 9 -26.28 -7.04 3.21
N GLU A 10 -25.80 -6.11 2.39
CA GLU A 10 -24.39 -5.73 2.41
C GLU A 10 -24.04 -5.05 3.73
N HIS A 11 -22.84 -5.32 4.25
CA HIS A 11 -22.33 -4.72 5.48
C HIS A 11 -21.22 -3.71 5.21
N HIS A 12 -20.28 -4.04 4.32
CA HIS A 12 -19.17 -3.18 3.92
C HIS A 12 -19.14 -3.00 2.41
N GLY A 13 -18.63 -1.84 1.97
CA GLY A 13 -18.31 -1.53 0.58
C GLY A 13 -17.14 -0.55 0.53
N GLY A 14 -16.35 -0.61 -0.53
CA GLY A 14 -15.21 0.27 -0.74
C GLY A 14 -14.83 0.31 -2.20
N GLU A 15 -14.60 1.51 -2.73
CA GLU A 15 -14.18 1.70 -4.11
C GLU A 15 -12.73 1.22 -4.31
N PRO A 16 -12.41 0.62 -5.47
CA PRO A 16 -11.03 0.28 -5.80
C PRO A 16 -10.18 1.54 -5.96
N TYR A 17 -8.89 1.41 -5.71
CA TYR A 17 -7.95 2.54 -5.77
C TYR A 17 -6.75 2.23 -6.66
N MET A 18 -6.23 3.24 -7.37
CA MET A 18 -5.05 3.11 -8.22
C MET A 18 -4.13 4.32 -8.15
N THR A 19 -2.87 4.05 -7.83
CA THR A 19 -1.76 5.02 -7.85
C THR A 19 -1.16 5.09 -9.26
N PRO A 20 -1.01 6.29 -9.86
CA PRO A 20 -0.27 6.47 -11.10
C PRO A 20 1.24 6.23 -10.90
N ILE A 21 1.84 5.37 -11.72
CA ILE A 21 3.26 4.99 -11.60
C ILE A 21 4.22 5.97 -12.31
N ASP A 22 3.67 6.85 -13.13
CA ASP A 22 4.37 7.96 -13.78
C ASP A 22 4.45 9.21 -12.89
N SER A 23 3.80 9.20 -11.73
CA SER A 23 3.86 10.28 -10.75
C SER A 23 5.24 10.42 -10.11
N ILE A 24 5.62 11.66 -9.76
CA ILE A 24 6.87 11.96 -9.04
C ILE A 24 6.88 11.26 -7.67
N GLU A 25 5.73 11.23 -7.01
CA GLU A 25 5.52 10.58 -5.71
C GLU A 25 5.87 9.08 -5.80
N TYR A 26 5.39 8.39 -6.84
CA TYR A 26 5.71 6.98 -7.07
C TYR A 26 7.19 6.79 -7.44
N GLN A 27 7.73 7.61 -8.34
CA GLN A 27 9.12 7.50 -8.78
C GLN A 27 10.11 7.73 -7.62
N ALA A 28 9.82 8.68 -6.72
CA ALA A 28 10.60 8.90 -5.51
C ALA A 28 10.56 7.69 -4.57
N ALA A 29 9.37 7.08 -4.38
CA ALA A 29 9.22 5.86 -3.58
C ALA A 29 9.97 4.68 -4.20
N ALA A 30 9.88 4.50 -5.53
CA ALA A 30 10.58 3.45 -6.25
C ALA A 30 12.11 3.59 -6.10
N LYS A 31 12.63 4.81 -6.27
CA LYS A 31 14.06 5.12 -6.08
C LYS A 31 14.53 4.89 -4.64
N ALA A 32 13.68 5.20 -3.65
CA ALA A 32 13.98 4.96 -2.24
C ALA A 32 14.11 3.45 -1.95
N ILE A 33 13.16 2.64 -2.44
CA ILE A 33 13.22 1.18 -2.30
C ILE A 33 14.45 0.62 -3.03
N ALA A 34 14.75 1.07 -4.25
CA ALA A 34 15.92 0.62 -4.99
C ALA A 34 17.22 0.93 -4.24
N THR A 35 17.30 2.10 -3.60
CA THR A 35 18.45 2.54 -2.81
C THR A 35 18.69 1.66 -1.59
N THR A 36 17.63 1.25 -0.87
CA THR A 36 17.78 0.49 0.37
C THR A 36 17.81 -1.02 0.16
N PHE A 37 17.09 -1.55 -0.82
CA PHE A 37 17.01 -2.98 -1.14
C PHE A 37 17.99 -3.41 -2.25
N GLY A 38 18.59 -2.46 -2.98
CA GLY A 38 19.60 -2.73 -4.01
C GLY A 38 19.04 -3.31 -5.31
N LYS A 39 17.71 -3.23 -5.53
CA LYS A 39 17.03 -3.71 -6.73
C LYS A 39 15.83 -2.84 -7.06
N GLU A 40 15.56 -2.67 -8.35
CA GLU A 40 14.36 -1.98 -8.81
C GLU A 40 13.09 -2.67 -8.32
N PRO A 41 12.16 -1.94 -7.67
CA PRO A 41 10.88 -2.51 -7.26
C PRO A 41 9.95 -2.73 -8.45
N ILE A 42 9.07 -3.71 -8.31
CA ILE A 42 8.02 -4.00 -9.29
C ILE A 42 6.72 -3.37 -8.78
N PRO A 43 5.99 -2.57 -9.60
CA PRO A 43 4.65 -2.13 -9.24
C PRO A 43 3.72 -3.33 -9.11
N VAL A 44 3.02 -3.41 -7.97
CA VAL A 44 2.05 -4.48 -7.70
C VAL A 44 0.68 -3.90 -7.38
N ARG A 45 -0.35 -4.72 -7.59
CA ARG A 45 -1.71 -4.48 -7.08
C ARG A 45 -2.03 -5.55 -6.04
N GLY A 46 -2.72 -5.16 -4.98
CA GLY A 46 -3.16 -6.07 -3.92
C GLY A 46 -4.66 -6.38 -4.02
N GLY A 47 -5.06 -7.56 -3.57
CA GLY A 47 -6.47 -7.92 -3.37
C GLY A 47 -7.07 -7.39 -2.06
N GLY A 48 -6.23 -6.88 -1.15
CA GLY A 48 -6.67 -6.24 0.09
C GLY A 48 -7.41 -4.91 -0.19
N SER A 49 -8.17 -4.44 0.80
CA SER A 49 -8.98 -3.23 0.67
C SER A 49 -8.62 -2.21 1.76
N ILE A 50 -8.37 -0.96 1.35
CA ILE A 50 -8.18 0.19 2.23
C ILE A 50 -9.16 1.29 1.75
N PRO A 51 -10.45 1.23 2.15
CA PRO A 51 -11.52 2.05 1.53
C PRO A 51 -11.32 3.56 1.64
N ILE A 52 -10.58 4.02 2.66
CA ILE A 52 -10.35 5.45 2.90
C ILE A 52 -9.56 6.13 1.76
N CYS A 53 -8.83 5.36 0.94
CA CYS A 53 -8.00 5.91 -0.11
C CYS A 53 -8.80 6.65 -1.19
N ALA A 54 -9.91 6.05 -1.64
CA ALA A 54 -10.82 6.69 -2.58
C ALA A 54 -11.46 7.95 -1.98
N LEU A 55 -11.77 7.93 -0.67
CA LEU A 55 -12.30 9.11 0.01
C LEU A 55 -11.26 10.23 0.11
N PHE A 56 -10.02 9.94 0.50
CA PHE A 56 -8.97 10.96 0.57
C PHE A 56 -8.70 11.61 -0.77
N GLU A 57 -8.66 10.85 -1.86
CA GLU A 57 -8.52 11.44 -3.19
C GLU A 57 -9.71 12.33 -3.55
N LYS A 58 -10.94 11.88 -3.28
CA LYS A 58 -12.16 12.66 -3.53
C LYS A 58 -12.18 13.99 -2.76
N GLU A 59 -11.78 13.96 -1.49
CA GLU A 59 -11.91 15.13 -0.60
C GLU A 59 -10.69 16.07 -0.68
N LEU A 60 -9.48 15.53 -0.90
CA LEU A 60 -8.24 16.31 -0.87
C LEU A 60 -7.65 16.55 -2.27
N GLY A 61 -8.12 15.84 -3.30
CA GLY A 61 -7.59 15.95 -4.65
C GLY A 61 -6.16 15.41 -4.83
N ILE A 62 -5.67 14.60 -3.89
CA ILE A 62 -4.31 14.06 -3.90
C ILE A 62 -4.29 12.55 -4.18
N LYS A 63 -3.19 12.08 -4.78
CA LYS A 63 -2.92 10.65 -4.95
C LYS A 63 -2.20 10.08 -3.73
N ILE A 64 -2.43 8.81 -3.45
CA ILE A 64 -1.78 8.03 -2.39
C ILE A 64 -0.74 7.11 -3.01
N VAL A 65 0.44 7.07 -2.41
CA VAL A 65 1.47 6.07 -2.71
C VAL A 65 1.51 5.06 -1.58
N PHE A 66 1.41 3.77 -1.93
CA PHE A 66 1.59 2.69 -0.97
C PHE A 66 3.03 2.20 -1.00
N MET A 67 3.69 2.24 0.15
CA MET A 67 5.00 1.63 0.36
C MET A 67 4.84 0.46 1.32
N GLY A 68 4.78 -0.75 0.76
CA GLY A 68 4.74 -1.99 1.52
C GLY A 68 6.14 -2.52 1.80
N PHE A 69 6.37 -2.97 3.03
CA PHE A 69 7.64 -3.57 3.44
C PHE A 69 7.48 -5.02 3.94
N GLY A 70 6.26 -5.50 4.12
CA GLY A 70 5.99 -6.89 4.48
C GLY A 70 6.15 -7.86 3.30
N LEU A 71 6.12 -9.15 3.59
CA LEU A 71 6.13 -10.23 2.62
C LEU A 71 4.78 -10.97 2.62
N ASP A 72 4.44 -11.65 1.52
CA ASP A 72 3.21 -12.47 1.46
C ASP A 72 3.17 -13.56 2.55
N SER A 73 4.34 -14.02 2.99
CA SER A 73 4.49 -15.01 4.07
C SER A 73 4.23 -14.45 5.47
N ASP A 74 3.94 -13.16 5.62
CA ASP A 74 3.72 -12.52 6.92
C ASP A 74 2.35 -12.83 7.51
N ASN A 75 1.47 -13.49 6.74
CA ASN A 75 0.24 -14.10 7.24
C ASN A 75 -0.67 -13.09 7.96
N LEU A 76 -0.85 -11.90 7.38
CA LEU A 76 -1.74 -10.87 7.92
C LEU A 76 -3.13 -11.46 8.21
N HIS A 77 -3.65 -11.21 9.42
CA HIS A 77 -4.93 -11.74 9.91
C HIS A 77 -4.99 -13.27 10.07
N SER A 78 -3.84 -13.95 10.12
CA SER A 78 -3.75 -15.41 10.26
C SER A 78 -2.83 -15.81 11.43
N PRO A 79 -2.91 -17.04 11.93
CA PRO A 79 -1.99 -17.52 12.97
C PRO A 79 -0.52 -17.41 12.54
N ASN A 80 0.35 -17.15 13.52
CA ASN A 80 1.78 -16.90 13.30
C ASN A 80 2.04 -15.74 12.34
N GLU A 81 1.19 -14.71 12.38
CA GLU A 81 1.49 -13.41 11.80
C GLU A 81 2.84 -12.93 12.32
N LYS A 82 3.73 -12.54 11.40
CA LYS A 82 5.11 -12.17 11.72
C LYS A 82 5.55 -11.01 10.84
N TYR A 83 6.67 -10.41 11.22
CA TYR A 83 7.28 -9.37 10.41
C TYR A 83 8.81 -9.52 10.48
N ASP A 84 9.47 -9.55 9.32
CA ASP A 84 10.91 -9.78 9.26
C ASP A 84 11.69 -8.57 9.78
N VAL A 85 12.67 -8.80 10.66
CA VAL A 85 13.50 -7.75 11.27
C VAL A 85 14.36 -7.04 10.21
N PHE A 86 14.81 -7.74 9.17
CA PHE A 86 15.47 -7.13 8.03
C PHE A 86 14.53 -6.14 7.33
N ASN A 87 13.30 -6.54 7.05
CA ASN A 87 12.29 -5.68 6.41
C ASN A 87 11.92 -4.48 7.31
N PHE A 88 11.95 -4.65 8.63
CA PHE A 88 11.73 -3.57 9.59
C PHE A 88 12.81 -2.49 9.47
N TYR A 89 14.08 -2.88 9.56
CA TYR A 89 15.19 -1.94 9.43
C TYR A 89 15.30 -1.34 8.03
N LYS A 90 14.99 -2.11 6.98
CA LYS A 90 14.93 -1.58 5.61
C LYS A 90 13.79 -0.58 5.44
N GLY A 91 12.62 -0.82 6.05
CA GLY A 91 11.53 0.16 6.08
C GLY A 91 11.97 1.48 6.71
N ILE A 92 12.57 1.42 7.91
CA ILE A 92 13.11 2.60 8.60
C ILE A 92 14.11 3.36 7.72
N ALA A 93 15.05 2.64 7.08
CA ALA A 93 16.04 3.27 6.21
C ALA A 93 15.42 3.88 4.93
N THR A 94 14.32 3.32 4.43
CA THR A 94 13.71 3.74 3.15
C THR A 94 12.94 5.05 3.27
N ILE A 95 12.22 5.26 4.37
CA ILE A 95 11.35 6.45 4.54
C ILE A 95 12.11 7.78 4.39
N PRO A 96 13.30 7.97 5.01
CA PRO A 96 14.08 9.19 4.79
C PRO A 96 14.50 9.40 3.32
N TYR A 97 14.90 8.33 2.62
CA TYR A 97 15.25 8.42 1.20
C TYR A 97 14.05 8.81 0.34
N PHE A 98 12.86 8.31 0.66
CA PHE A 98 11.63 8.72 -0.02
C PHE A 98 11.44 10.25 0.09
N HIS A 99 11.49 10.80 1.30
CA HIS A 99 11.31 12.23 1.50
C HIS A 99 12.41 13.06 0.81
N GLN A 100 13.66 12.60 0.88
CA GLN A 100 14.79 13.24 0.18
C GLN A 100 14.55 13.28 -1.33
N PHE A 101 14.30 12.13 -1.97
CA PHE A 101 14.11 12.07 -3.41
C PHE A 101 12.84 12.78 -3.86
N TYR A 102 11.77 12.72 -3.07
CA TYR A 102 10.55 13.46 -3.37
C TYR A 102 10.80 14.97 -3.37
N ALA A 103 11.52 15.48 -2.36
CA ALA A 103 11.89 16.90 -2.29
C ALA A 103 12.80 17.31 -3.46
N ASP A 104 13.79 16.49 -3.82
CA ASP A 104 14.71 16.77 -4.92
C ASP A 104 14.01 16.78 -6.29
N MET A 105 13.01 15.91 -6.49
CA MET A 105 12.28 15.80 -7.76
C MET A 105 11.14 16.82 -7.93
N LYS A 106 10.69 17.44 -6.84
CA LYS A 106 9.59 18.44 -6.86
C LYS A 106 10.08 19.89 -6.95
N GLN A 107 11.38 20.13 -6.91
CA GLN A 107 11.98 21.44 -7.24
C GLN A 107 11.75 21.78 -8.70
#